data_AF-A0A4Q3D5J7-F1
#
_entry.id   AF-A0A4Q3D5J7-F1
#
_cell.length_a   1.000
_cell.length_b   1.000
_cell.length_c   1.000
_cell.angle_alpha   90.00
_cell.angle_beta   90.00
_cell.angle_gamma   90.00
#
_symmetry.space_group_name_H-M   'P 1'
#
loop_
_entity.id
_entity.type
_entity.pdbx_description
1 polymer ?
#
loop_
_entity_poly.entity_id
_entity_poly.type
_entity_poly.pdbx_seq_one_letter_code
_entity_poly.pdbx_strand_id
1 'polypeptide(L)'
;MNIQPPYLKPGDKVAITCPAKKLPHAMTDAILLLESWGLEVVLGETVTASYNQFAGDDALRAADLQRFIKDDSIKAIFAARGGYGTIRM
;
A
#
# COMPACT_ATOMS: atom_id res chain seq x y z
N MET A 1 -17.70 18.76 -5.47
CA MET A 1 -16.93 18.63 -6.72
C MET A 1 -16.18 17.30 -6.63
N ASN A 2 -16.35 16.38 -7.57
CA ASN A 2 -15.73 15.05 -7.50
C ASN A 2 -14.32 15.13 -8.12
N ILE A 3 -13.28 14.82 -7.37
CA ILE A 3 -11.91 14.77 -7.89
C ILE A 3 -11.71 13.38 -8.50
N GLN A 4 -11.38 13.32 -9.78
CA GLN A 4 -11.08 12.07 -10.48
C GLN A 4 -9.57 11.93 -10.68
N PRO A 5 -8.93 10.89 -10.13
CA PRO A 5 -7.51 10.65 -10.38
C PRO A 5 -7.29 10.27 -11.85
N PRO A 6 -6.11 10.59 -12.42
CA PRO A 6 -5.74 10.17 -13.78
C PRO A 6 -5.60 8.65 -13.86
N TYR A 7 -5.70 8.11 -15.08
CA TYR A 7 -5.38 6.71 -15.35
C TYR A 7 -3.88 6.45 -15.17
N LEU A 8 -3.55 5.24 -14.69
CA LEU A 8 -2.19 4.74 -14.64
C LEU A 8 -1.63 4.50 -16.04
N LYS A 9 -0.33 4.72 -16.19
CA LYS A 9 0.45 4.44 -17.39
C LYS A 9 1.77 3.75 -17.03
N PRO A 10 2.41 3.03 -17.98
CA PRO A 10 3.75 2.51 -17.78
C PRO A 10 4.73 3.60 -17.31
N GLY A 11 5.59 3.27 -16.35
CA GLY A 11 6.52 4.17 -15.66
C GLY A 11 5.94 4.89 -14.43
N ASP A 12 4.62 4.80 -14.19
CA ASP A 12 4.05 5.37 -12.96
C ASP A 12 4.45 4.55 -11.73
N LYS A 13 4.73 5.25 -10.62
CA LYS A 13 4.97 4.62 -9.32
C LYS A 13 3.65 4.28 -8.64
N VAL A 14 3.54 3.07 -8.12
CA VAL A 14 2.41 2.63 -7.30
C VAL A 14 2.90 2.08 -5.98
N ALA A 15 2.23 2.47 -4.90
CA ALA A 15 2.59 2.04 -3.57
C ALA A 15 1.76 0.81 -3.14
N ILE A 16 2.37 -0.08 -2.36
CA ILE A 16 1.66 -1.16 -1.68
C ILE A 16 1.86 -1.02 -0.16
N THR A 17 0.77 -1.00 0.59
CA THR A 17 0.77 -0.89 2.06
C THR A 17 -0.23 -1.86 2.70
N CYS A 18 -0.08 -2.16 3.98
CA CYS A 18 -0.99 -2.99 4.77
C CYS A 18 -1.68 -2.14 5.85
N PRO A 19 -2.80 -1.46 5.55
CA PRO A 19 -3.46 -0.58 6.52
C PRO A 19 -4.21 -1.35 7.61
N ALA A 20 -4.30 -2.69 7.53
CA ALA A 20 -5.02 -3.51 8.49
C ALA A 20 -4.17 -4.69 9.01
N LYS A 21 -4.38 -5.90 8.47
CA LYS A 21 -3.71 -7.12 8.94
C LYS A 21 -2.33 -7.28 8.31
N LYS A 22 -1.40 -7.89 9.06
CA LYS A 22 -0.12 -8.36 8.51
C LYS A 22 -0.35 -9.40 7.43
N LEU A 23 0.59 -9.56 6.50
CA LEU A 23 0.49 -10.61 5.49
C LEU A 23 0.78 -11.99 6.11
N PRO A 24 0.09 -13.05 5.65
CA PRO A 24 0.41 -14.41 6.10
C PRO A 24 1.61 -14.98 5.34
N HIS A 25 1.82 -14.55 4.09
CA HIS A 25 2.88 -14.98 3.18
C HIS A 25 3.29 -13.79 2.29
N ALA A 26 4.44 -13.88 1.62
CA ALA A 26 4.87 -12.88 0.66
C ALA A 26 3.86 -12.72 -0.49
N MET A 27 3.82 -11.53 -1.09
CA MET A 27 2.91 -11.16 -2.19
C MET A 27 3.63 -11.04 -3.54
N THR A 28 4.72 -11.78 -3.72
CA THR A 28 5.62 -11.64 -4.89
C THR A 28 4.85 -11.65 -6.22
N ASP A 29 3.83 -12.50 -6.35
CA ASP A 29 2.99 -12.58 -7.56
C ASP A 29 2.24 -11.27 -7.85
N ALA A 30 1.79 -10.55 -6.82
CA ALA A 30 1.13 -9.25 -6.99
C ALA A 30 2.11 -8.15 -7.42
N ILE A 31 3.35 -8.20 -6.91
CA ILE A 31 4.42 -7.28 -7.31
C ILE A 31 4.74 -7.52 -8.79
N LEU A 32 5.00 -8.78 -9.17
CA LEU A 32 5.31 -9.16 -10.55
C LEU A 32 4.17 -8.80 -11.51
N LEU A 33 2.91 -8.92 -11.08
CA LEU A 33 1.76 -8.51 -11.88
C LEU A 33 1.77 -7.00 -12.17
N LEU A 34 1.95 -6.17 -11.14
CA LEU A 34 1.99 -4.71 -11.31
C LEU A 34 3.21 -4.28 -12.16
N GLU A 35 4.36 -4.90 -11.94
CA GLU A 35 5.56 -4.68 -12.76
C GLU A 35 5.33 -5.11 -14.22
N SER A 36 4.60 -6.20 -14.47
CA SER A 36 4.23 -6.62 -15.83
C SER A 36 3.32 -5.63 -16.56
N TRP A 37 2.60 -4.78 -15.84
CA TRP A 37 1.83 -3.66 -16.41
C TRP A 37 2.72 -2.44 -16.72
N GLY A 38 4.03 -2.55 -16.44
CA GLY A 38 5.01 -1.50 -16.60
C GLY A 38 5.05 -0.49 -15.45
N LEU A 39 4.50 -0.83 -14.28
CA LEU A 39 4.48 0.06 -13.11
C LEU A 39 5.72 -0.12 -12.23
N GLU A 40 6.14 0.94 -11.56
CA GLU A 40 7.20 0.90 -10.55
C GLU A 40 6.59 0.66 -9.16
N VAL A 41 6.85 -0.49 -8.55
CA VAL A 41 6.27 -0.85 -7.25
C VAL A 41 7.11 -0.32 -6.09
N VAL A 42 6.48 0.43 -5.17
CA VAL A 42 7.09 0.93 -3.93
C VAL A 42 6.43 0.26 -2.73
N LEU A 43 7.20 -0.43 -1.89
CA LEU A 43 6.68 -1.14 -0.72
C LEU A 43 6.66 -0.25 0.52
N GLY A 44 5.55 -0.31 1.26
CA GLY A 44 5.40 0.30 2.58
C GLY A 44 6.10 -0.51 3.67
N GLU A 45 6.47 0.15 4.77
CA GLU A 45 7.08 -0.50 5.94
C GLU A 45 6.12 -1.54 6.55
N THR A 46 4.81 -1.29 6.43
CA THR A 46 3.76 -2.20 6.91
C THR A 46 3.72 -3.54 6.17
N VAL A 47 4.35 -3.66 4.99
CA VAL A 47 4.35 -4.91 4.21
C VAL A 47 5.06 -6.04 4.97
N THR A 48 6.09 -5.73 5.74
CA THR A 48 6.87 -6.71 6.53
C THR A 48 6.65 -6.58 8.04
N ALA A 49 5.95 -5.52 8.49
CA ALA A 49 5.67 -5.30 9.90
C ALA A 49 4.66 -6.31 10.49
N SER A 50 4.79 -6.57 11.79
CA SER A 50 3.90 -7.45 12.53
C SER A 50 3.70 -6.93 13.95
N TYR A 51 2.44 -6.76 14.34
CA TYR A 51 2.02 -6.42 15.69
C TYR A 51 0.74 -7.21 16.02
N ASN A 52 0.89 -8.34 16.71
CA ASN A 52 -0.18 -9.33 16.87
C ASN A 52 -0.77 -9.74 15.50
N GLN A 53 -2.06 -9.49 15.25
CA GLN A 53 -2.73 -9.70 13.96
C GLN A 53 -2.54 -8.56 12.94
N PHE A 54 -2.04 -7.39 13.36
CA PHE A 54 -1.93 -6.18 12.54
C PHE A 54 -0.56 -6.05 11.88
N ALA A 55 -0.50 -5.27 10.81
CA ALA A 55 0.70 -4.97 10.05
C ALA A 55 1.50 -3.80 10.67
N GLY A 56 1.81 -3.91 11.96
CA GLY A 56 2.29 -2.79 12.78
C GLY A 56 1.22 -2.24 13.71
N ASP A 57 1.63 -1.36 14.62
CA ASP A 57 0.70 -0.63 15.49
C ASP A 57 -0.12 0.40 14.69
N ASP A 58 -0.98 1.15 15.39
CA ASP A 58 -1.87 2.13 14.75
C ASP A 58 -1.07 3.28 14.13
N ALA A 59 -0.01 3.74 14.82
CA ALA A 59 0.82 4.85 14.39
C ALA A 59 1.62 4.52 13.12
N LEU A 60 2.25 3.34 13.06
CA LEU A 60 3.00 2.88 11.90
C LEU A 60 2.09 2.74 10.68
N ARG A 61 0.90 2.14 10.83
CA ARG A 61 -0.03 1.97 9.71
C ARG A 61 -0.57 3.31 9.20
N ALA A 62 -0.88 4.24 10.10
CA ALA A 62 -1.30 5.60 9.74
C ALA A 62 -0.19 6.36 9.02
N ALA A 63 1.04 6.31 9.55
CA ALA A 63 2.19 7.01 8.96
C ALA A 63 2.55 6.47 7.58
N ASP A 64 2.56 5.15 7.39
CA ASP A 64 2.93 4.52 6.11
C ASP A 64 1.90 4.84 5.01
N LEU A 65 0.60 4.80 5.32
CA LEU A 65 -0.44 5.22 4.37
C LEU A 65 -0.34 6.72 4.06
N GLN A 66 -0.19 7.56 5.08
CA GLN A 66 -0.11 9.02 4.90
C GLN A 66 1.14 9.46 4.16
N ARG A 67 2.26 8.73 4.28
CA ARG A 67 3.47 8.98 3.51
C ARG A 67 3.19 8.86 2.01
N PHE A 68 2.49 7.82 1.58
CA PHE A 68 2.15 7.63 0.17
C PHE A 68 1.09 8.61 -0.34
N ILE A 69 0.15 9.03 0.51
CA ILE A 69 -0.83 10.08 0.16
C ILE A 69 -0.14 11.43 -0.08
N LYS A 70 0.93 11.73 0.65
CA LYS A 70 1.69 12.99 0.55
C LYS A 70 2.78 12.97 -0.53
N ASP A 71 3.05 11.82 -1.15
CA ASP A 71 4.08 11.68 -2.16
C ASP A 71 3.47 11.85 -3.55
N ASP A 72 3.62 13.03 -4.14
CA ASP A 72 3.10 13.37 -5.48
C ASP A 72 3.69 12.49 -6.60
N SER A 73 4.76 11.72 -6.34
CA SER A 73 5.30 10.76 -7.30
C SER A 73 4.48 9.46 -7.37
N ILE A 74 3.73 9.12 -6.31
CA ILE A 74 2.87 7.93 -6.25
C ILE A 74 1.54 8.22 -6.95
N LYS A 75 1.20 7.39 -7.96
CA LYS A 75 -0.01 7.55 -8.78
C LYS A 75 -1.18 6.68 -8.34
N ALA A 76 -0.90 5.61 -7.59
CA ALA A 76 -1.92 4.81 -6.93
C ALA A 76 -1.37 4.13 -5.67
N ILE A 77 -2.26 3.81 -4.73
CA ILE A 77 -1.95 3.10 -3.49
C ILE A 77 -2.82 1.86 -3.41
N PHE A 78 -2.21 0.69 -3.28
CA PHE A 78 -2.89 -0.60 -3.13
C PHE A 78 -2.79 -1.08 -1.67
N ALA A 79 -3.93 -1.46 -1.11
CA ALA A 79 -3.97 -2.15 0.17
C ALA A 79 -3.75 -3.66 -0.06
N ALA A 80 -2.61 -4.19 0.39
CA ALA A 80 -2.23 -5.58 0.15
C ALA A 80 -3.12 -6.59 0.86
N ARG A 81 -3.69 -6.21 2.00
CA ARG A 81 -4.57 -7.06 2.80
C ARG A 81 -5.59 -6.24 3.58
N GLY A 82 -6.85 -6.69 3.52
CA GLY A 82 -7.94 -6.16 4.34
C GLY A 82 -7.92 -6.64 5.79
N GLY A 83 -8.97 -6.30 6.53
CA GLY A 83 -9.16 -6.65 7.94
C GLY A 83 -9.88 -5.54 8.70
N TYR A 84 -9.86 -5.60 10.03
CA TYR A 84 -10.58 -4.65 10.89
C TYR A 84 -9.67 -3.58 11.52
N GLY A 85 -8.41 -3.49 11.10
CA GLY A 85 -7.43 -2.60 11.73
C GLY A 85 -7.53 -1.15 11.29
N THR A 86 -8.05 -0.86 10.09
CA THR A 86 -8.00 0.48 9.50
C THR A 86 -8.84 1.51 10.26
N ILE A 87 -9.92 1.09 10.93
CA ILE A 87 -10.80 1.97 11.71
C ILE A 87 -10.10 2.61 12.94
N ARG A 88 -8.89 2.14 13.28
CA ARG A 88 -8.10 2.62 14.43
C ARG A 88 -7.05 3.68 14.04
N MET A 89 -6.91 3.98 12.75
CA MET A 89 -5.90 4.87 12.18
C MET A 89 -6.45 6.27 11.90
#